data_AF-A0A085K872-F1
#
_entry.id   AF-A0A085K872-F1
#
_cell.length_a   1.000
_cell.length_b   1.000
_cell.length_c   1.000
_cell.angle_alpha   90.00
_cell.angle_beta   90.00
_cell.angle_gamma   90.00
#
_symmetry.space_group_name_H-M   'P 1'
#
loop_
_entity.id
_entity.type
_entity.pdbx_description
1 polymer ?
#
loop_
_entity_poly.entity_id
_entity_poly.type
_entity_poly.pdbx_seq_one_letter_code
_entity_poly.pdbx_strand_id
1 'polypeptide(L)' 'MSIDPRHYHQPSWRKPAGMFAILGLILGWAVLVGSLSPLIGQLPMWGQVPVYIFLGLIWIWILPLRRLLAWMETGRWRQG' A
#
# COMPACT_ATOMS: atom_id res chain seq x y z
N MET A 1 20.41 37.90 -15.66
CA MET A 1 20.35 36.50 -15.16
C MET A 1 20.94 36.46 -13.76
N SER A 2 20.12 36.61 -12.72
CA SER A 2 20.55 36.51 -11.31
C SER A 2 20.39 35.07 -10.85
N ILE A 3 21.49 34.37 -10.60
CA ILE A 3 21.49 33.05 -9.96
C ILE A 3 21.17 33.28 -8.48
N ASP A 4 19.99 32.88 -8.04
CA ASP A 4 19.59 32.92 -6.63
C ASP A 4 20.19 31.69 -5.91
N PRO A 5 21.12 31.85 -4.94
CA PRO A 5 21.85 30.74 -4.32
C PRO A 5 21.00 29.96 -3.30
N ARG A 6 19.75 30.37 -3.04
CA ARG A 6 18.90 29.75 -2.02
C ARG A 6 17.95 28.71 -2.62
N HIS A 7 18.50 27.66 -3.20
CA HIS A 7 17.73 26.42 -3.37
C HIS A 7 17.63 25.72 -2.02
N TYR A 8 16.74 26.21 -1.17
CA TYR A 8 16.41 25.58 0.11
C TYR A 8 15.77 24.23 -0.20
N HIS A 9 16.57 23.16 -0.21
CA HIS A 9 16.08 21.79 -0.24
C HIS A 9 15.33 21.55 1.07
N GLN A 10 14.04 21.86 1.08
CA GLN A 10 13.16 21.49 2.17
C GLN A 10 13.10 19.96 2.19
N PRO A 11 13.60 19.27 3.25
CA PRO A 11 13.57 17.82 3.30
C PRO A 11 12.12 17.35 3.36
N SER A 12 11.57 16.90 2.24
CA SER A 12 10.20 16.38 2.18
C SER A 12 10.18 14.94 2.73
N TRP A 13 9.88 14.77 4.00
CA TRP A 13 9.67 13.46 4.64
C TRP A 13 8.56 12.61 4.00
N ARG A 14 7.74 13.23 3.15
CA ARG A 14 6.62 12.63 2.40
C ARG A 14 7.05 11.49 1.48
N LYS A 15 8.22 11.59 0.85
CA LYS A 15 8.74 10.58 -0.09
C LYS A 15 9.16 9.27 0.61
N PRO A 16 10.04 9.29 1.64
CA PRO A 16 10.41 8.06 2.34
C PRO A 16 9.22 7.45 3.09
N ALA A 17 8.36 8.27 3.72
CA ALA A 17 7.19 7.76 4.42
C ALA A 17 6.20 7.03 3.50
N GLY A 18 5.96 7.55 2.28
CA GLY A 18 5.13 6.86 1.28
C GLY A 18 5.75 5.52 0.85
N MET A 19 7.07 5.48 0.67
CA MET A 19 7.80 4.25 0.34
C MET A 19 7.66 3.20 1.44
N PHE A 20 7.84 3.58 2.71
CA PHE A 20 7.66 2.66 3.85
C PHE A 20 6.23 2.15 3.98
N ALA A 21 5.23 2.99 3.68
CA ALA A 21 3.84 2.56 3.73
C ALA A 21 3.50 1.55 2.62
N ILE A 22 4.02 1.73 1.40
CA ILE A 22 3.90 0.75 0.31
C ILE A 22 4.61 -0.56 0.71
N LEU A 23 5.83 -0.47 1.23
CA LEU A 23 6.59 -1.63 1.68
C LEU A 23 5.88 -2.38 2.81
N GLY A 24 5.34 -1.67 3.80
CA GLY A 24 4.55 -2.24 4.88
C GLY A 24 3.26 -2.89 4.40
N LEU A 25 2.60 -2.29 3.40
CA LEU A 25 1.43 -2.88 2.76
C LEU A 25 1.76 -4.21 2.08
N ILE A 26 2.83 -4.24 1.26
CA ILE A 26 3.27 -5.43 0.55
C ILE A 26 3.73 -6.51 1.55
N LEU A 27 4.45 -6.12 2.59
CA LEU A 27 4.92 -7.04 3.63
C LEU A 27 3.74 -7.64 4.41
N GLY A 28 2.82 -6.80 4.88
CA GLY A 28 1.60 -7.25 5.56
C GLY A 28 0.79 -8.19 4.68
N TRP A 29 0.72 -7.90 3.38
CA TRP A 29 0.08 -8.77 2.40
C TRP A 29 0.79 -10.13 2.27
N ALA A 30 2.11 -10.14 2.11
CA ALA A 30 2.89 -11.37 2.00
C ALA A 30 2.76 -12.25 3.27
N VAL A 31 2.76 -11.63 4.45
CA VAL A 31 2.53 -12.33 5.72
C VAL A 31 1.10 -12.88 5.81
N LEU A 32 0.10 -12.11 5.40
CA LEU A 32 -1.30 -12.54 5.44
C LEU A 32 -1.56 -13.72 4.49
N VAL A 33 -1.05 -13.63 3.25
CA VAL A 33 -1.12 -14.73 2.27
C VAL A 33 -0.34 -15.95 2.75
N GLY A 34 0.89 -15.76 3.26
CA GLY A 34 1.73 -16.85 3.75
C GLY A 34 1.16 -17.56 4.99
N SER A 35 0.50 -16.82 5.88
CA SER A 35 -0.14 -17.37 7.09
C SER A 35 -1.49 -18.04 6.82
N LEU A 36 -2.23 -17.58 5.81
CA LEU A 36 -3.47 -18.21 5.37
C LEU A 36 -3.25 -19.39 4.43
N SER A 37 -2.11 -19.46 3.74
CA SER A 37 -1.76 -20.56 2.83
C SER A 37 -1.89 -21.96 3.47
N PRO A 38 -1.40 -22.22 4.70
CA PRO A 38 -1.60 -23.50 5.39
C PRO A 38 -3.07 -23.85 5.70
N LEU A 39 -3.88 -22.84 6.05
CA LEU A 39 -5.32 -23.01 6.33
C LEU A 39 -6.11 -23.27 5.04
N ILE A 40 -5.76 -22.56 3.97
CA ILE A 40 -6.38 -22.70 2.66
C ILE A 40 -5.96 -24.02 2.00
N GLY A 41 -4.75 -24.52 2.25
CA GLY A 41 -4.28 -25.82 1.77
C GLY A 41 -5.06 -27.03 2.31
N GLN A 42 -5.81 -26.85 3.42
CA GLN A 42 -6.69 -27.88 3.97
C GLN A 42 -8.11 -27.84 3.39
N LEU A 43 -8.47 -26.77 2.68
CA LEU A 43 -9.77 -26.61 2.04
C LEU A 43 -9.76 -27.21 0.63
N PRO A 44 -10.88 -27.82 0.18
CA PRO A 44 -11.00 -28.32 -1.19
C PRO A 44 -10.79 -27.19 -2.21
N MET A 45 -10.14 -27.52 -3.34
CA MET A 45 -9.69 -26.60 -4.41
C MET A 45 -10.74 -25.53 -4.80
N TRP A 46 -12.02 -25.89 -4.81
CA TRP A 46 -13.15 -25.04 -5.16
C TRP A 46 -13.38 -23.88 -4.19
N GLY A 47 -13.03 -24.04 -2.90
CA GLY A 47 -13.09 -22.97 -1.90
C GLY A 47 -11.87 -22.06 -1.90
N GLN A 48 -10.71 -22.57 -2.32
CA GLN A 48 -9.47 -21.79 -2.38
C GLN A 48 -9.57 -20.63 -3.37
N VAL A 49 -10.14 -20.87 -4.56
CA VAL A 49 -10.22 -19.90 -5.65
C VAL A 49 -11.00 -18.63 -5.26
N PRO A 50 -12.25 -18.70 -4.79
CA PRO A 50 -12.98 -17.50 -4.37
C PRO A 50 -12.33 -16.82 -3.15
N VAL A 51 -11.76 -17.58 -2.20
CA VAL A 51 -11.06 -16.97 -1.06
C VAL A 51 -9.85 -16.16 -1.53
N TYR A 52 -9.01 -16.69 -2.42
CA TYR A 52 -7.87 -15.95 -2.97
C TYR A 52 -8.31 -14.75 -3.83
N ILE A 53 -9.42 -14.85 -4.56
CA ILE A 53 -9.98 -13.73 -5.32
C ILE A 53 -10.49 -12.64 -4.37
N PHE A 54 -11.24 -12.99 -3.32
CA PHE A 54 -11.74 -12.01 -2.35
C PHE A 54 -10.60 -11.34 -1.57
N LEU A 55 -9.64 -12.13 -1.10
CA LEU A 55 -8.46 -11.61 -0.42
C LEU A 55 -7.68 -10.70 -1.39
N GLY A 56 -7.31 -11.19 -2.57
CA GLY A 56 -6.41 -10.50 -3.48
C GLY A 56 -7.03 -9.32 -4.23
N LEU A 57 -8.28 -9.43 -4.64
CA LEU A 57 -8.91 -8.46 -5.56
C LEU A 57 -9.69 -7.37 -4.82
N ILE A 58 -10.38 -7.72 -3.72
CA ILE A 58 -11.22 -6.75 -2.99
C ILE A 58 -10.42 -6.00 -1.92
N TRP A 59 -9.48 -6.64 -1.24
CA TRP A 59 -8.72 -6.02 -0.14
C TRP A 59 -7.62 -5.06 -0.65
N ILE A 60 -6.93 -5.43 -1.73
CA ILE A 60 -5.72 -4.72 -2.19
C ILE A 60 -6.02 -3.53 -3.11
N TRP A 61 -7.08 -3.60 -3.91
CA TRP A 61 -7.17 -2.75 -5.11
C TRP A 61 -7.82 -1.37 -4.86
N ILE A 62 -8.73 -1.25 -3.89
CA ILE A 62 -9.58 -0.03 -3.80
C ILE A 62 -9.28 0.81 -2.56
N LEU A 63 -8.93 0.20 -1.43
CA LEU A 63 -8.84 0.88 -0.13
C LEU A 63 -7.45 1.46 0.17
N PRO A 64 -6.34 0.72 0.03
CA PRO A 64 -5.04 1.20 0.49
C PRO A 64 -4.33 2.08 -0.54
N LEU A 65 -4.26 1.65 -1.80
CA LEU A 65 -3.55 2.35 -2.89
C LEU A 65 -4.09 3.76 -3.13
N ARG A 66 -5.42 3.91 -3.23
CA ARG A 66 -6.06 5.23 -3.40
C ARG A 66 -5.82 6.16 -2.21
N ARG A 67 -5.82 5.63 -0.97
CA ARG A 67 -5.56 6.40 0.25
C ARG A 67 -4.08 6.84 0.31
N LEU A 68 -3.17 5.94 -0.05
CA LEU A 68 -1.73 6.18 -0.07
C LEU A 68 -1.31 7.17 -1.16
N LEU A 69 -1.82 7.01 -2.39
CA LEU A 69 -1.57 7.98 -3.47
C LEU A 69 -2.14 9.36 -3.13
N ALA A 70 -3.39 9.43 -2.65
CA ALA A 70 -3.99 10.69 -2.25
C ALA A 70 -3.17 11.39 -1.15
N TRP A 71 -2.62 10.62 -0.21
CA TRP A 71 -1.74 11.15 0.84
C TRP A 71 -0.38 11.63 0.30
N MET A 72 0.22 10.88 -0.63
CA MET A 72 1.47 11.25 -1.29
C MET A 72 1.33 12.52 -2.15
N GLU A 73 0.20 12.71 -2.81
CA GLU A 73 -0.07 13.91 -3.61
C GLU A 73 -0.41 15.10 -2.70
N THR A 74 -1.41 14.97 -1.82
CA THR A 74 -2.00 16.14 -1.13
C THR A 74 -1.50 16.39 0.29
N GLY A 75 -0.94 15.39 0.98
CA GLY A 75 -0.36 15.52 2.32
C GLY A 75 -1.43 15.64 3.41
N ARG A 76 -2.70 15.59 3.01
CA ARG A 76 -3.87 15.63 3.88
C ARG A 76 -4.54 14.26 3.86
N TRP A 77 -4.72 13.68 5.04
CA TRP A 77 -5.33 12.35 5.21
C TRP A 77 -6.83 12.29 4.90
N ARG A 78 -7.50 13.45 4.79
CA ARG A 78 -8.93 13.60 4.52
C ARG A 78 -9.15 15.00 3.93
N GLN A 79 -9.69 15.09 2.72
CA GLN A 79 -10.68 16.11 2.41
C GLN A 79 -11.96 15.34 2.13
N GLY A 80 -12.91 15.48 3.06
CA GLY A 80 -14.32 15.24 2.73
C GLY A 80 -14.80 16.35 1.79
#